data_AF-A0A3P8KCM3-F1
#
_entry.id   AF-A0A3P8KCM3-F1
#
_cell.length_a   1.000
_cell.length_b   1.000
_cell.length_c   1.000
_cell.angle_alpha   90.00
_cell.angle_beta   90.00
_cell.angle_gamma   90.00
#
_symmetry.space_group_name_H-M   'P 1'
#
loop_
_entity.id
_entity.type
_entity.pdbx_description
1 polymer ?
#
loop_
_entity_poly.entity_id
_entity_poly.type
_entity_poly.pdbx_seq_one_letter_code
_entity_poly.pdbx_strand_id
1 'polypeptide(L)' 'MPLVTYEVSGNNVTAFYLDDDGGEYQGQVLLSGFASEIEAMSAASLLAKQNGEEYRKEQQNKSLTNQQD' A
#
# COMPACT_ATOMS: atom_id res chain seq x y z
N MET A 1 13.55 7.52 2.85
CA MET A 1 12.74 6.92 3.92
C MET A 1 11.32 6.82 3.39
N PRO A 2 10.65 5.67 3.50
CA PRO A 2 9.28 5.54 3.05
C PRO A 2 8.37 6.46 3.88
N LEU A 3 7.43 7.11 3.21
CA LEU A 3 6.46 8.02 3.82
C LEU A 3 5.08 7.38 3.75
N VAL A 4 4.34 7.44 4.87
CA VAL A 4 2.92 7.08 4.89
C VAL A 4 2.09 8.31 5.25
N THR A 5 1.13 8.64 4.39
CA THR A 5 0.10 9.64 4.66
C THR A 5 -1.27 8.99 4.65
N TYR A 6 -2.25 9.67 5.24
CA TYR A 6 -3.59 9.14 5.46
C TYR A 6 -4.65 10.15 5.11
N GLU A 7 -5.76 9.64 4.58
CA GLU A 7 -7.00 10.37 4.41
C GLU A 7 -8.14 9.56 5.03
N VAL A 8 -8.87 10.18 5.94
CA VAL A 8 -10.10 9.62 6.52
C VAL A 8 -11.27 10.41 5.96
N SER A 9 -12.13 9.74 5.19
CA SER A 9 -13.30 10.35 4.55
C SER A 9 -14.55 9.54 4.87
N GLY A 10 -15.33 10.02 5.82
CA GLY A 10 -16.51 9.33 6.34
C GLY A 10 -16.13 7.97 6.95
N ASN A 11 -16.57 6.89 6.32
CA ASN A 11 -16.29 5.51 6.75
C ASN A 11 -15.08 4.88 6.03
N ASN A 12 -14.36 5.63 5.20
CA ASN A 12 -13.20 5.11 4.47
C ASN A 12 -11.91 5.66 5.07
N VAL A 13 -10.93 4.78 5.25
CA VAL A 13 -9.56 5.14 5.59
C VAL A 13 -8.66 4.72 4.43
N THR A 14 -8.01 5.69 3.82
CA THR A 14 -7.04 5.50 2.75
C THR A 14 -5.66 5.84 3.28
N ALA A 15 -4.69 4.93 3.09
CA ALA A 15 -3.28 5.19 3.33
C ALA A 15 -2.55 5.24 2.00
N PHE A 16 -1.64 6.19 1.88
CA PHE A 16 -0.73 6.35 0.74
C PHE A 16 0.69 6.05 1.22
N TYR A 17 1.30 5.03 0.63
CA TYR A 17 2.66 4.60 0.90
C TYR A 17 3.54 5.04 -0.28
N LEU A 18 4.44 5.98 -0.02
CA LEU A 18 5.50 6.37 -0.95
C LEU A 18 6.76 5.59 -0.59
N ASP A 19 7.24 4.77 -1.52
CA ASP A 19 8.48 4.04 -1.36
C ASP A 19 9.73 4.88 -1.70
N ASP A 20 10.90 4.33 -1.42
CA ASP A 20 12.18 5.03 -1.64
C ASP A 20 12.55 5.17 -3.13
N ASP A 21 11.95 4.37 -4.01
CA ASP A 21 12.12 4.41 -5.47
C ASP A 21 11.15 5.41 -6.14
N GLY A 22 10.31 6.08 -5.35
CA GLY A 22 9.29 7.03 -5.80
C GLY A 22 7.97 6.38 -6.23
N GLY A 23 7.78 5.09 -5.96
CA GLY A 23 6.53 4.38 -6.20
C GLY A 23 5.48 4.77 -5.15
N GLU A 24 4.30 5.19 -5.60
CA GLU A 24 3.18 5.52 -4.73
C GLU A 24 2.12 4.42 -4.80
N TYR A 25 1.73 3.91 -3.63
CA TYR A 25 0.79 2.80 -3.49
C TYR A 25 -0.29 3.14 -2.48
N GLN A 26 -1.52 2.79 -2.79
CA GLN A 26 -2.67 3.07 -1.93
C GLN A 26 -3.23 1.79 -1.31
N GLY A 27 -3.68 1.90 -0.07
CA GLY A 27 -4.45 0.89 0.64
C GLY A 27 -5.69 1.53 1.23
N GLN A 28 -6.86 0.96 0.93
CA GLN A 28 -8.14 1.46 1.45
C GLN A 28 -8.83 0.39 2.29
N VAL A 29 -9.35 0.80 3.44
CA VAL A 29 -10.17 -0.05 4.31
C VAL A 29 -11.41 0.71 4.80
N LEU A 30 -12.43 -0.04 5.21
CA LEU A 30 -13.64 0.51 5.83
C LEU A 30 -13.44 0.64 7.34
N LEU A 31 -13.61 1.85 7.89
CA LEU A 31 -13.49 2.14 9.31
C LEU A 31 -14.43 1.27 10.16
N SER A 32 -15.64 1.00 9.66
CA SER A 32 -16.63 0.13 10.32
C SER A 32 -16.17 -1.31 10.55
N GLY A 33 -15.08 -1.75 9.92
CA GLY A 33 -14.47 -3.06 10.13
C GLY A 33 -13.46 -3.12 11.28
N PHE A 34 -13.16 -1.99 11.93
CA PHE A 34 -12.11 -1.88 12.95
C PHE A 34 -12.64 -1.26 14.24
N ALA A 35 -11.95 -1.49 15.36
CA ALA A 35 -12.38 -0.95 16.65
C ALA A 35 -12.04 0.55 16.79
N SER A 36 -11.11 1.07 15.98
CA SER A 36 -10.72 2.48 15.99
C SER A 36 -10.14 2.95 14.66
N GLU A 37 -10.09 4.27 14.49
CA GLU A 37 -9.40 4.91 13.35
C GLU A 37 -7.93 4.54 13.29
N ILE A 38 -7.26 4.40 14.43
CA ILE A 38 -5.83 4.01 14.50
C ILE A 38 -5.63 2.60 13.95
N GLU A 39 -6.52 1.66 14.29
CA GLU A 39 -6.47 0.30 13.75
C GLU A 39 -6.74 0.29 12.24
N ALA A 40 -7.74 1.03 11.78
CA ALA A 40 -8.06 1.16 10.36
C ALA A 40 -6.91 1.80 9.57
N MET A 41 -6.26 2.84 10.10
CA MET A 41 -5.08 3.46 9.50
C MET A 41 -3.90 2.49 9.44
N SER A 42 -3.69 1.71 10.50
CA SER A 42 -2.63 0.68 10.54
C SER A 42 -2.87 -0.40 9.48
N ALA A 43 -4.11 -0.86 9.34
CA ALA A 43 -4.51 -1.83 8.32
C ALA A 43 -4.38 -1.27 6.90
N ALA A 44 -4.85 -0.04 6.67
CA ALA A 44 -4.69 0.67 5.40
C ALA A 44 -3.21 0.83 5.03
N SER A 45 -2.34 1.18 5.99
CA SER A 45 -0.88 1.28 5.78
C SER A 45 -0.28 -0.04 5.33
N LEU A 46 -0.66 -1.12 6.02
CA LEU A 46 -0.16 -2.46 5.73
C LEU A 46 -0.58 -2.87 4.32
N LEU A 47 -1.84 -2.63 3.95
CA LEU A 47 -2.36 -2.91 2.61
C LEU A 47 -1.64 -2.10 1.53
N ALA A 48 -1.43 -0.79 1.75
CA ALA A 48 -0.70 0.08 0.83
C ALA A 48 0.73 -0.44 0.58
N LYS A 49 1.41 -0.84 1.66
CA LYS A 49 2.76 -1.42 1.59
C LYS A 49 2.76 -2.77 0.87
N GLN A 50 1.80 -3.65 1.16
CA GLN A 50 1.67 -4.95 0.50
C GLN A 50 1.48 -4.79 -1.01
N ASN A 51 0.62 -3.86 -1.43
CA ASN A 51 0.42 -3.55 -2.85
C ASN A 51 1.74 -3.12 -3.54
N GLY A 52 2.55 -2.30 -2.86
CA GLY A 52 3.86 -1.91 -3.37
C GLY A 52 4.86 -3.07 -3.45
N GLU A 53 4.86 -3.96 -2.47
CA GLU A 53 5.70 -5.16 -2.50
C GLU A 53 5.28 -6.15 -3.60
N GLU A 54 3.98 -6.35 -3.80
CA GLU A 54 3.44 -7.19 -4.87
C GLU A 54 3.78 -6.64 -6.24
N TYR A 55 3.58 -5.33 -6.46
CA TYR A 55 3.96 -4.67 -7.70
C TYR A 55 5.45 -4.85 -8.01
N ARG A 56 6.33 -4.67 -7.03
CA ARG A 56 7.78 -4.85 -7.21
C ARG A 56 8.14 -6.30 -7.53
N LYS A 57 7.50 -7.27 -6.86
CA LYS A 57 7.70 -8.71 -7.17
C LYS A 57 7.27 -9.04 -8.59
N GLU A 58 6.13 -8.52 -9.05
CA GLU A 58 5.68 -8.73 -10.42
C GLU A 58 6.64 -8.12 -11.45
N GLN A 59 7.15 -6.93 -11.21
CA GLN A 59 8.10 -6.26 -12.10
C GLN A 59 9.45 -6.99 -12.13
N GLN A 60 9.94 -7.48 -10.99
CA GLN A 60 11.14 -8.32 -10.94
C GLN A 60 10.95 -9.64 -11.68
N ASN A 61 9.80 -10.30 -11.50
CA ASN A 61 9.53 -11.57 -12.17
C ASN A 61 9.45 -11.40 -13.71
N LYS A 62 8.78 -10.34 -14.20
CA LYS A 62 8.76 -10.00 -15.64
C LYS A 62 10.15 -9.70 -16.20
N SER A 63 10.99 -9.00 -15.43
CA SER A 63 12.36 -8.68 -15.85
C SER A 63 13.24 -9.92 -15.97
N LEU A 64 13.06 -10.90 -15.07
CA LEU A 64 13.78 -12.18 -15.10
C LEU A 64 13.33 -13.07 -16.27
N THR A 65 12.03 -13.09 -16.59
CA THR A 65 11.52 -13.86 -17.74
C THR A 65 12.05 -13.31 -19.06
N ASN A 66 12.14 -11.98 -19.21
CA ASN A 66 12.65 -11.35 -20.44
C ASN A 66 14.18 -11.46 -20.64
N GLN A 67 14.94 -11.99 -19.68
CA GLN A 67 16.37 -12.25 -19.82
C GLN A 67 16.69 -13.71 -20.19
N GLN A 68 15.67 -14.56 -20.31
CA GLN A 68 15.84 -15.98 -20.65
C GLN A 68 15.50 -16.33 -22.11
N ASP A 69 15.14 -15.34 -22.94
CA ASP A 69 14.96 -15.50 -24.40
C ASP A 69 16.17 -14.96 -25.19
#